data_AF-A0A9K3D657-F1
#
_entry.id   AF-A0A9K3D657-F1
#
_cell.length_a   1.000
_cell.length_b   1.000
_cell.length_c   1.000
_cell.angle_alpha   90.00
_cell.angle_beta   90.00
_cell.angle_gamma   90.00
#
_symmetry.space_group_name_H-M   'P 1'
#
loop_
_entity.id
_entity.type
_entity.pdbx_description
1 polymer ?
#
loop_
_entity_poly.entity_id
_entity_poly.type
_entity_poly.pdbx_seq_one_letter_code
_entity_poly.pdbx_strand_id
1 'polypeptide(L)'
;VVAIVVLVFTLVIGIVYGVQDSVVAPGVSPFATAVISSMSFLFGAACSAVSGYIGMWIAVRTNVRAANAAAYTTSKEALVICLRCSTLSLSLFISSPIL
;
A
#
# COMPACT_ATOMS: atom_id res chain seq x y z
N VAL A 1 7.04 -12.12 -5.37
CA VAL A 1 7.70 -11.60 -4.15
C VAL A 1 6.69 -11.06 -3.15
N VAL A 2 5.85 -10.07 -3.49
CA VAL A 2 4.84 -9.51 -2.56
C VAL A 2 3.94 -10.58 -1.95
N ALA A 3 3.40 -11.51 -2.74
CA ALA A 3 2.58 -12.61 -2.23
C ALA A 3 3.31 -13.51 -1.22
N ILE A 4 4.61 -13.76 -1.41
CA ILE A 4 5.44 -14.56 -0.50
C ILE A 4 5.62 -13.81 0.82
N VAL A 5 5.91 -12.51 0.76
CA VAL A 5 6.04 -11.65 1.93
C VAL A 5 4.74 -11.64 2.73
N VAL A 6 3.60 -11.46 2.07
CA VAL A 6 2.28 -11.49 2.72
C VAL A 6 2.05 -12.82 3.41
N LEU A 7 2.31 -13.94 2.73
CA LEU A 7 2.11 -15.27 3.30
C LEU A 7 2.99 -15.49 4.54
N VAL A 8 4.27 -15.09 4.48
CA VAL A 8 5.20 -15.17 5.62
C VAL A 8 4.70 -14.32 6.79
N PHE A 9 4.33 -13.06 6.56
CA PHE A 9 3.84 -12.19 7.63
C PHE A 9 2.51 -12.68 8.23
N THR A 10 1.57 -13.17 7.41
CA THR A 10 0.32 -13.76 7.92
C THR A 10 0.59 -14.96 8.81
N LEU A 11 1.52 -15.82 8.43
CA LEU A 11 1.88 -17.04 9.17
C LEU A 11 2.58 -16.68 10.49
N VAL A 12 3.50 -15.70 10.47
CA VAL A 12 4.16 -15.18 11.68
C VAL A 12 3.14 -14.57 12.64
N ILE A 13 2.24 -13.71 12.15
CA ILE A 13 1.17 -13.10 12.95
C ILE A 13 0.27 -14.19 13.55
N GLY A 14 -0.15 -15.18 12.76
CA GLY A 14 -0.98 -16.28 13.24
C GLY A 14 -0.29 -17.13 14.32
N ILE A 15 1.00 -17.42 14.18
CA ILE A 15 1.78 -18.16 15.19
C ILE A 15 1.95 -17.34 16.47
N VAL A 16 2.29 -16.05 16.35
CA VAL A 16 2.49 -15.17 17.52
C VAL A 16 1.22 -15.08 18.35
N TYR A 17 0.07 -14.81 17.71
CA TYR A 17 -1.22 -14.76 18.41
C TYR A 17 -1.77 -16.13 18.84
N GLY A 18 -1.30 -17.22 18.24
CA GLY A 18 -1.69 -18.58 18.61
C GLY A 18 -0.90 -19.17 19.79
N VAL A 19 0.30 -18.63 20.09
CA VAL A 19 1.18 -19.12 21.17
C VAL A 19 1.15 -18.21 22.41
N GLN A 20 0.71 -16.95 22.29
CA GLN A 20 0.62 -16.01 23.42
C GLN A 20 -0.79 -15.95 24.04
N ASP A 21 -0.97 -16.62 25.17
CA ASP A 21 -2.16 -16.49 26.02
C ASP A 21 -2.22 -15.14 26.76
N SER A 22 -1.09 -14.43 26.87
CA SER A 22 -0.92 -13.24 27.72
C SER A 22 -1.35 -11.90 27.09
N VAL A 23 -1.68 -11.89 25.79
CA VAL A 23 -2.04 -10.67 25.03
C VAL A 23 -3.57 -10.57 24.83
N VAL A 24 -4.30 -11.60 25.23
CA VAL A 24 -5.74 -11.72 25.02
C VAL A 24 -6.47 -11.14 26.22
N ALA A 25 -7.40 -10.22 25.98
CA ALA A 25 -8.25 -9.67 27.03
C ALA A 25 -9.00 -10.81 27.76
N PRO A 26 -9.13 -10.74 29.10
CA PRO A 26 -9.78 -11.80 29.87
C PRO A 26 -11.21 -12.03 29.35
N GLY A 27 -11.49 -13.25 28.86
CA GLY A 27 -12.79 -13.66 28.31
C GLY A 27 -12.84 -13.86 26.79
N VAL A 28 -11.77 -13.58 26.04
CA VAL A 28 -11.72 -13.80 24.58
C VAL A 28 -10.90 -15.06 24.28
N SER A 29 -11.34 -15.88 23.32
CA SER A 29 -10.57 -17.06 22.91
C SER A 29 -9.33 -16.65 22.08
N PRO A 30 -8.12 -17.18 22.37
CA PRO A 30 -6.90 -16.87 21.62
C PRO A 30 -7.03 -17.18 20.13
N PHE A 31 -7.74 -18.26 19.81
CA PHE A 31 -8.00 -18.69 18.43
C PHE A 31 -8.82 -17.66 17.63
N ALA A 32 -9.85 -17.05 18.22
CA ALA A 32 -10.63 -16.02 17.55
C ALA A 32 -9.77 -14.79 17.22
N THR A 33 -8.92 -14.36 18.15
CA THR A 33 -8.01 -13.22 17.95
C THR A 33 -6.99 -13.50 16.85
N ALA A 34 -6.42 -14.71 16.81
CA ALA A 34 -5.49 -15.11 15.76
C ALA A 34 -6.14 -15.05 14.38
N VAL A 35 -7.36 -15.60 14.23
CA VAL A 35 -8.09 -15.61 12.95
C VAL A 35 -8.44 -14.19 12.50
N ILE A 36 -8.96 -13.35 13.40
CA ILE A 36 -9.36 -11.98 13.06
C ILE A 36 -8.15 -11.13 12.66
N SER A 37 -7.02 -11.27 13.37
CA SER A 37 -5.77 -10.57 13.04
C SER A 37 -5.19 -11.01 11.70
N SER A 38 -5.17 -12.32 11.41
CA SER A 38 -4.69 -12.83 10.12
C SER A 38 -5.56 -12.37 8.95
N MET A 39 -6.89 -12.34 9.11
CA MET A 39 -7.81 -11.83 8.10
C MET A 39 -7.67 -10.32 7.88
N SER A 40 -7.51 -9.54 8.95
CA SER A 40 -7.30 -8.09 8.87
C SER A 40 -5.99 -7.76 8.14
N PHE A 41 -4.93 -8.53 8.40
CA PHE A 41 -3.66 -8.38 7.69
C PHE A 41 -3.79 -8.71 6.20
N LEU A 42 -4.51 -9.79 5.84
CA LEU A 42 -4.76 -10.14 4.43
C LEU A 42 -5.49 -9.02 3.70
N PHE A 43 -6.50 -8.44 4.33
CA PHE A 43 -7.28 -7.35 3.76
C PHE A 43 -6.43 -6.09 3.57
N GLY A 44 -5.61 -5.74 4.57
CA GLY A 44 -4.63 -4.66 4.47
C GLY A 44 -3.59 -4.87 3.37
N ALA A 45 -3.09 -6.10 3.23
CA ALA A 45 -2.14 -6.48 2.18
C ALA A 45 -2.74 -6.37 0.77
N ALA A 46 -4.00 -6.77 0.60
CA ALA A 46 -4.72 -6.61 -0.66
C ALA A 46 -4.88 -5.13 -1.03
N CYS A 47 -5.30 -4.29 -0.08
CA CYS A 47 -5.41 -2.85 -0.28
C CYS A 47 -4.05 -2.21 -0.63
N SER A 48 -2.99 -2.60 0.09
CA SER A 48 -1.62 -2.12 -0.17
C SER A 48 -1.14 -2.49 -1.57
N ALA A 49 -1.41 -3.71 -2.04
CA ALA A 49 -1.06 -4.15 -3.37
C ALA A 49 -1.77 -3.33 -4.47
N VAL A 50 -3.06 -3.05 -4.29
CA VAL A 50 -3.85 -2.24 -5.23
C VAL A 50 -3.32 -0.80 -5.29
N SER A 51 -3.09 -0.17 -4.13
CA SER A 51 -2.51 1.17 -4.06
C SER A 51 -1.11 1.23 -4.70
N GLY A 52 -0.27 0.23 -4.45
CA GLY A 52 1.06 0.12 -5.05
C GLY A 52 1.01 -0.01 -6.58
N TYR A 53 0.05 -0.79 -7.12
CA TYR A 53 -0.14 -0.93 -8.55
C TYR A 53 -0.56 0.40 -9.20
N ILE A 54 -1.53 1.10 -8.61
CA ILE A 54 -1.99 2.42 -9.09
C ILE A 54 -0.83 3.43 -9.05
N GLY A 55 -0.06 3.46 -7.96
CA GLY A 55 1.10 4.33 -7.82
C GLY A 55 2.17 4.08 -8.88
N MET A 56 2.49 2.81 -9.17
CA MET A 56 3.44 2.45 -10.23
C MET A 56 2.93 2.89 -11.61
N TRP A 57 1.64 2.70 -11.90
CA TRP A 57 1.05 3.06 -13.18
C TRP A 57 1.11 4.57 -13.45
N ILE A 58 0.82 5.38 -12.44
CA ILE A 58 0.93 6.84 -12.52
C ILE A 58 2.40 7.24 -12.66
N ALA A 59 3.29 6.66 -11.84
CA ALA A 59 4.72 6.99 -11.84
C ALA A 59 5.37 6.77 -13.21
N VAL A 60 5.05 5.69 -13.92
CA VAL A 60 5.58 5.44 -15.27
C VAL A 60 5.12 6.53 -16.25
N ARG A 61 3.84 6.91 -16.21
CA ARG A 61 3.29 7.96 -17.08
C ARG A 61 3.90 9.32 -16.78
N THR A 62 4.17 9.62 -15.51
CA THR A 62 4.81 10.87 -15.11
C THR A 62 6.29 10.89 -15.44
N ASN A 63 6.99 9.76 -15.33
CA ASN A 63 8.41 9.64 -15.67
C ASN A 63 8.67 9.91 -17.16
N VAL A 64 7.80 9.40 -18.06
CA VAL A 64 7.93 9.69 -19.50
C VAL A 64 7.70 11.18 -19.81
N ARG A 65 6.70 11.80 -19.16
CA ARG A 65 6.44 13.25 -19.32
C ARG A 65 7.57 14.10 -18.76
N ALA A 66 8.13 13.71 -17.62
CA ALA A 66 9.26 14.38 -16.99
C ALA A 66 10.54 14.23 -17.82
N ALA A 67 10.79 13.06 -18.42
CA ALA A 67 11.94 12.84 -19.30
C ALA A 67 11.85 13.70 -20.56
N ASN A 68 10.67 13.77 -21.19
CA ASN A 68 10.44 14.67 -22.33
C ASN A 68 10.59 16.14 -21.92
N ALA A 69 10.06 16.55 -20.77
CA ALA A 69 10.25 17.91 -20.27
C ALA A 69 11.75 18.20 -20.01
N ALA A 70 12.48 17.30 -19.37
CA ALA A 70 13.91 17.46 -19.10
C ALA A 70 14.76 17.51 -20.37
N ALA A 71 14.32 16.90 -21.47
CA ALA A 71 14.99 17.00 -22.76
C ALA A 71 14.91 18.40 -23.40
N TYR A 72 13.89 19.20 -23.05
CA TYR A 72 13.64 20.52 -23.65
C TYR A 72 13.67 21.69 -22.65
N THR A 73 13.79 21.42 -21.34
CA THR A 73 13.73 22.43 -20.26
C THR A 73 14.79 22.18 -19.19
N THR A 74 14.90 23.10 -18.22
CA THR A 74 15.86 22.98 -17.11
C THR A 74 15.42 21.91 -16.11
N SER A 75 16.35 21.18 -15.52
CA SER A 75 16.08 20.08 -14.56
C SER A 75 15.16 20.48 -13.38
N LYS A 76 15.18 21.76 -12.97
CA LYS A 76 14.29 22.30 -11.94
C LYS A 76 12.82 22.30 -12.38
N GLU A 77 12.52 22.67 -13.63
CA GLU A 77 11.15 22.67 -14.15
C GLU A 77 10.59 21.26 -14.31
N ALA A 78 11.40 20.33 -14.84
CA ALA A 78 11.02 18.92 -14.96
C ALA A 78 10.69 18.28 -13.60
N LEU A 79 11.45 18.62 -12.55
CA LEU A 79 11.20 18.16 -11.19
C LEU A 79 9.88 18.71 -10.62
N VAL A 80 9.57 19.99 -10.86
CA VAL A 80 8.30 20.60 -10.43
C VAL A 80 7.10 19.93 -11.10
N ILE A 81 7.21 19.59 -12.39
CA ILE A 81 6.16 18.85 -13.12
C ILE A 81 5.94 17.46 -12.51
N CYS A 82 7.02 16.75 -12.18
CA CYS A 82 6.95 15.44 -11.53
C CYS A 82 6.26 15.52 -10.15
N LEU A 83 6.68 16.47 -9.32
CA LEU A 83 6.12 16.67 -7.97
C LEU A 83 4.63 17.06 -8.01
N ARG A 84 4.24 17.93 -8.95
CA ARG A 84 2.83 18.31 -9.14
C ARG A 84 1.97 17.12 -9.56
N CYS A 85 2.50 16.23 -10.40
CA CYS A 85 1.74 15.05 -10.81
C CYS A 85 1.39 14.14 -9.63
N SER A 86 2.27 13.98 -8.63
CA SER A 86 1.97 13.17 -7.44
C SER A 86 0.78 13.73 -6.64
N THR A 87 0.77 15.05 -6.40
CA THR A 87 -0.32 15.70 -5.67
C THR A 87 -1.64 15.66 -6.45
N LEU A 88 -1.60 15.91 -7.77
CA LEU A 88 -2.77 15.88 -8.64
C LEU A 88 -3.38 14.48 -8.77
N SER A 89 -2.55 13.44 -8.76
CA SER A 89 -3.03 12.06 -8.87
C SER A 89 -3.79 11.63 -7.62
N LEU A 90 -3.31 12.05 -6.45
CA LEU A 90 -4.01 11.81 -5.19
C LEU A 90 -5.31 12.62 -5.09
N SER A 91 -5.30 13.91 -5.46
CA SER A 91 -6.51 14.72 -5.44
C SER A 91 -7.57 14.25 -6.44
N LEU A 92 -7.16 13.71 -7.60
CA LEU A 92 -8.09 13.13 -8.57
C LEU A 92 -8.74 11.85 -8.03
N PHE A 93 -7.98 11.00 -7.36
CA PHE A 93 -8.51 9.81 -6.69
C PHE A 93 -9.51 10.17 -5.58
N ILE A 94 -9.23 11.21 -4.79
CA ILE A 94 -10.13 11.72 -3.75
C ILE A 94 -11.39 12.37 -4.35
N SER A 95 -11.27 12.98 -5.54
CA SER A 95 -12.37 13.71 -6.20
C SER A 95 -13.26 12.85 -7.09
N SER A 96 -12.85 11.63 -7.46
CA SER A 96 -13.73 10.74 -8.24
C SER A 96 -14.91 10.29 -7.36
N PRO A 97 -16.17 10.49 -7.81
CA PRO A 97 -17.38 10.30 -6.99
C PRO A 97 -17.76 8.81 -6.82
N ILE A 98 -16.77 7.92 -6.79
CA ILE A 98 -16.95 6.47 -6.88
C ILE A 98 -16.10 5.75 -5.83
N LEU A 99 -16.27 6.17 -4.57
CA LEU A 99 -16.72 5.36 -3.43
C LEU A 99 -17.16 6.32 -2.32
#